data_AF-A0AAJ1UNP9-F1
#
_entry.id   AF-A0AAJ1UNP9-F1
#
_cell.length_a   1.000
_cell.length_b   1.000
_cell.length_c   1.000
_cell.angle_alpha   90.00
_cell.angle_beta   90.00
_cell.angle_gamma   90.00
#
_symmetry.space_group_name_H-M   'P 1'
#
loop_
_entity.id
_entity.type
_entity.pdbx_description
1 polymer ?
#
loop_
_entity_poly.entity_id
_entity_poly.type
_entity_poly.pdbx_seq_one_letter_code
_entity_poly.pdbx_strand_id
1 'polypeptide(L)'
;MKTKYEILVSMLDDLCDEAPAEYKKYHPTNEAEVPKARGLAYIHLLLKIRFGLRSFKDREDLITDGTNDGGIDAYYISHASHTIYFIQSKFRNTEQNFDGGKGD
;
A
#
# COMPACT_ATOMS: atom_id res chain seq x y z
N MET A 1 2.12 18.51 -17.25
CA MET A 1 2.81 17.21 -17.17
C MET A 1 2.62 16.71 -15.76
N LYS A 2 2.13 15.49 -15.53
CA LYS A 2 1.91 15.01 -14.16
C LYS A 2 3.25 14.83 -13.45
N THR A 3 3.33 15.18 -12.18
CA THR A 3 4.52 14.91 -11.35
C THR A 3 4.61 13.42 -11.00
N LYS A 4 5.77 12.97 -10.51
CA LYS A 4 5.94 11.58 -10.07
C LYS A 4 4.98 11.23 -8.94
N TYR A 5 4.72 12.18 -8.04
CA TYR A 5 3.80 11.99 -6.94
C TYR A 5 2.35 11.87 -7.43
N GLU A 6 1.92 12.73 -8.35
CA GLU A 6 0.58 12.64 -8.95
C GLU A 6 0.37 11.32 -9.71
N ILE A 7 1.41 10.81 -10.39
CA ILE A 7 1.37 9.50 -11.03
C ILE A 7 1.23 8.39 -9.98
N LEU A 8 2.01 8.42 -8.90
CA LEU A 8 1.89 7.46 -7.81
C LEU A 8 0.47 7.46 -7.24
N VAL A 9 -0.03 8.63 -6.85
CA VAL A 9 -1.37 8.76 -6.26
C VAL A 9 -2.44 8.21 -7.19
N SER A 10 -2.37 8.52 -8.49
CA SER A 10 -3.28 7.95 -9.49
C SER A 10 -3.25 6.42 -9.50
N MET A 11 -2.06 5.80 -9.45
CA MET A 11 -1.94 4.35 -9.40
C MET A 11 -2.46 3.75 -8.08
N LEU A 12 -2.33 4.48 -6.96
CA LEU A 12 -2.85 4.04 -5.67
C LEU A 12 -4.38 4.10 -5.63
N ASP A 13 -4.96 5.14 -6.23
CA ASP A 13 -6.42 5.25 -6.36
C ASP A 13 -6.96 4.11 -7.25
N ASP A 14 -6.32 3.81 -8.38
CA ASP A 14 -6.70 2.67 -9.23
C ASP A 14 -6.60 1.33 -8.47
N LEU A 15 -5.63 1.18 -7.57
CA LEU A 15 -5.48 -0.02 -6.73
C LEU A 15 -6.52 -0.11 -5.62
N CYS A 16 -6.99 1.02 -5.08
CA CYS A 16 -8.12 1.06 -4.16
C CYS A 16 -9.40 0.58 -4.86
N ASP A 17 -9.60 0.97 -6.12
CA ASP A 17 -10.78 0.58 -6.92
C ASP A 17 -10.81 -0.93 -7.26
N GLU A 18 -9.66 -1.63 -7.17
CA GLU A 18 -9.61 -3.10 -7.28
C GLU A 18 -10.25 -3.80 -6.05
N ALA A 19 -10.38 -3.09 -4.92
CA ALA A 19 -10.93 -3.67 -3.69
C ALA A 19 -12.45 -3.85 -3.80
N PRO A 20 -12.99 -5.03 -3.45
CA PRO A 20 -14.44 -5.22 -3.34
C PRO A 20 -15.08 -4.22 -2.36
N ALA A 21 -16.33 -3.84 -2.62
CA ALA A 21 -17.03 -2.78 -1.87
C ALA A 21 -17.15 -3.07 -0.36
N GLU A 22 -17.10 -4.34 0.06
CA GLU A 22 -17.10 -4.72 1.47
C GLU A 22 -15.84 -4.25 2.23
N TYR A 23 -14.71 -4.03 1.54
CA TYR A 23 -13.46 -3.57 2.15
C TYR A 23 -13.45 -2.05 2.30
N LYS A 24 -14.28 -1.53 3.21
CA LYS A 24 -14.47 -0.09 3.46
C LYS A 24 -13.18 0.71 3.66
N LYS A 25 -12.09 0.08 4.14
CA LYS A 25 -10.80 0.74 4.36
C LYS A 25 -10.10 1.20 3.07
N TYR A 26 -10.53 0.72 1.91
CA TYR A 26 -10.07 1.17 0.58
C TYR A 26 -11.04 2.15 -0.09
N HIS A 27 -12.24 2.33 0.47
CA HIS A 27 -13.31 3.16 -0.09
C HIS A 27 -13.59 4.34 0.84
N PRO A 28 -12.68 5.33 0.91
CA PRO A 28 -12.79 6.45 1.83
C PRO A 28 -14.06 7.26 1.55
N THR A 29 -14.79 7.60 2.62
CA THR A 29 -16.03 8.39 2.53
C THR A 29 -15.79 9.88 2.77
N ASN A 30 -14.59 10.23 3.25
CA ASN A 30 -14.16 11.58 3.52
C ASN A 30 -12.64 11.73 3.25
N GLU A 31 -12.19 12.98 3.09
CA GLU A 31 -10.79 13.27 2.74
C GLU A 31 -9.77 12.81 3.79
N ALA A 32 -10.17 12.71 5.06
CA ALA A 32 -9.27 12.28 6.14
C ALA A 32 -8.95 10.78 6.09
N GLU A 33 -9.78 9.98 5.42
CA GLU A 33 -9.58 8.53 5.25
C GLU A 33 -8.69 8.18 4.05
N VAL A 34 -8.65 9.07 3.04
CA VAL A 34 -7.87 8.89 1.81
C VAL A 34 -6.40 8.52 2.06
N PRO A 35 -5.67 9.15 3.00
CA PRO A 35 -4.27 8.81 3.26
C PRO A 35 -4.10 7.37 3.77
N LYS A 36 -5.07 6.88 4.55
CA LYS A 36 -5.06 5.50 5.05
C LYS A 36 -5.30 4.51 3.92
N ALA A 37 -6.32 4.75 3.09
CA ALA A 37 -6.62 3.91 1.93
C ALA A 37 -5.41 3.82 0.98
N ARG A 38 -4.82 4.97 0.63
CA ARG A 38 -3.61 5.03 -0.20
C ARG A 38 -2.39 4.37 0.46
N GLY A 39 -2.25 4.47 1.78
CA GLY A 39 -1.20 3.77 2.52
C GLY A 39 -1.31 2.25 2.39
N LEU A 40 -2.52 1.69 2.49
CA LEU A 40 -2.75 0.27 2.26
C LEU A 40 -2.52 -0.12 0.78
N ALA A 41 -3.03 0.67 -0.16
CA ALA A 41 -2.79 0.47 -1.59
C ALA A 41 -1.28 0.52 -1.95
N TYR A 42 -0.49 1.31 -1.22
CA TYR A 42 0.96 1.38 -1.41
C TYR A 42 1.65 0.04 -1.11
N ILE A 43 1.17 -0.68 -0.09
CA ILE A 43 1.63 -2.05 0.20
C ILE A 43 1.17 -3.00 -0.90
N HIS A 44 -0.08 -2.90 -1.36
CA HIS A 44 -0.57 -3.70 -2.49
C HIS A 44 0.27 -3.50 -3.75
N LEU A 45 0.71 -2.27 -4.05
CA LEU A 45 1.58 -1.97 -5.18
C LEU A 45 2.90 -2.75 -5.07
N LEU A 46 3.54 -2.74 -3.90
CA LEU A 46 4.74 -3.53 -3.64
C LEU A 46 4.48 -5.03 -3.85
N LEU A 47 3.40 -5.56 -3.26
CA LEU A 47 3.06 -6.97 -3.35
C LEU A 47 2.78 -7.42 -4.79
N LYS A 48 2.08 -6.58 -5.56
CA LYS A 48 1.74 -6.81 -6.98
C LYS A 48 2.99 -6.82 -7.86
N ILE A 49 3.87 -5.82 -7.69
CA ILE A 49 5.01 -5.63 -8.59
C ILE A 49 6.20 -6.51 -8.19
N ARG A 50 6.50 -6.64 -6.90
CA ARG A 50 7.69 -7.36 -6.42
C ARG A 50 7.48 -8.87 -6.35
N PHE A 51 6.31 -9.30 -5.92
CA PHE A 51 6.00 -10.73 -5.71
C PHE A 51 5.02 -11.29 -6.73
N GLY A 52 4.51 -10.47 -7.65
CA GLY A 52 3.66 -10.93 -8.75
C GLY A 52 2.23 -11.29 -8.34
N LEU A 53 1.78 -10.86 -7.16
CA LEU A 53 0.46 -11.20 -6.63
C LEU A 53 -0.64 -10.37 -7.32
N ARG A 54 -1.38 -11.01 -8.24
CA ARG A 54 -2.35 -10.32 -9.12
C ARG A 54 -3.73 -10.16 -8.49
N SER A 55 -4.18 -11.12 -7.69
CA SER A 55 -5.46 -11.07 -6.99
C SER A 55 -5.41 -10.04 -5.86
N PHE A 56 -6.45 -9.22 -5.74
CA PHE A 56 -6.60 -8.32 -4.59
C PHE A 56 -6.62 -9.11 -3.28
N LYS A 57 -7.39 -10.20 -3.23
CA LYS A 57 -7.54 -11.05 -2.05
C LYS A 57 -6.21 -11.65 -1.59
N ASP A 58 -5.41 -12.15 -2.52
CA ASP A 58 -4.12 -12.76 -2.19
C ASP A 58 -3.14 -11.75 -1.61
N ARG A 59 -3.22 -10.47 -2.03
CA ARG A 59 -2.43 -9.39 -1.44
C ARG A 59 -2.98 -8.95 -0.09
N GLU A 60 -4.29 -8.84 0.03
CA GLU A 60 -4.98 -8.42 1.26
C GLU A 60 -4.71 -9.39 2.42
N ASP A 61 -4.69 -10.70 2.14
CA ASP A 61 -4.41 -11.75 3.15
C ASP A 61 -3.00 -11.68 3.74
N LEU A 62 -2.12 -10.90 3.12
CA LEU A 62 -0.74 -10.68 3.54
C LEU A 62 -0.55 -9.37 4.32
N ILE A 63 -1.56 -8.49 4.33
CA ILE A 63 -1.53 -7.24 5.08
C ILE A 63 -1.84 -7.52 6.55
N THR A 64 -1.07 -6.88 7.43
CA THR A 64 -1.28 -6.90 8.87
C THR A 64 -1.76 -5.50 9.29
N ASP A 65 -3.04 -5.40 9.66
CA ASP A 65 -3.72 -4.15 10.05
C ASP A 65 -4.23 -4.25 11.51
N GLY A 66 -3.44 -4.88 12.39
CA GLY A 66 -3.88 -5.32 13.72
C GLY A 66 -2.97 -4.85 14.85
N THR A 67 -3.54 -4.56 16.03
CA THR A 67 -2.85 -3.90 17.15
C THR A 67 -1.67 -4.69 17.77
N ASN A 68 -1.47 -5.94 17.39
CA ASN A 68 -0.44 -6.85 17.91
C ASN A 68 0.48 -7.41 16.81
N ASP A 69 0.64 -6.70 15.69
CA ASP A 69 1.50 -7.10 14.57
C ASP A 69 3.00 -6.81 14.77
N GLY A 70 3.36 -6.13 15.87
CA GLY A 70 4.74 -5.77 16.17
C GLY A 70 5.31 -4.69 15.25
N GLY A 71 4.45 -3.91 14.58
CA GLY A 71 4.84 -2.85 13.64
C GLY A 71 5.17 -3.35 12.23
N ILE A 72 4.74 -4.57 11.91
CA ILE A 72 4.80 -5.14 10.56
C ILE A 72 3.50 -4.74 9.86
N ASP A 73 3.58 -4.22 8.64
CA ASP A 73 2.39 -3.84 7.85
C ASP A 73 1.97 -4.93 6.85
N ALA A 74 2.90 -5.80 6.45
CA ALA A 74 2.62 -6.99 5.65
C ALA A 74 3.76 -8.01 5.71
N TYR A 75 3.51 -9.21 5.19
CA TYR A 75 4.55 -10.23 5.01
C TYR A 75 4.39 -10.98 3.69
N TYR A 76 5.43 -11.69 3.25
CA TYR A 76 5.35 -12.62 2.13
C TYR A 76 6.25 -13.82 2.35
N ILE A 77 5.75 -15.02 2.08
CA ILE A 77 6.51 -16.28 2.23
C ILE A 77 6.80 -16.83 0.84
N SER A 78 8.07 -16.76 0.44
CA SER A 78 8.57 -17.41 -0.77
C SER A 78 9.01 -18.83 -0.44
N HIS A 79 8.17 -19.81 -0.80
CA HIS A 79 8.52 -21.22 -0.65
C HIS A 79 9.65 -21.65 -1.59
N ALA A 80 9.74 -21.06 -2.79
CA ALA A 80 10.79 -21.40 -3.74
C ALA A 80 12.20 -21.01 -3.24
N SER A 81 12.32 -19.84 -2.60
CA SER A 81 13.60 -19.36 -2.06
C SER A 81 13.78 -19.62 -0.57
N HIS A 82 12.82 -20.27 0.09
CA HIS A 82 12.77 -20.44 1.54
C HIS A 82 13.01 -19.12 2.30
N THR A 83 12.35 -18.05 1.86
CA THR A 83 12.56 -16.70 2.39
C THR A 83 11.24 -16.12 2.88
N ILE A 84 11.26 -15.57 4.09
CA ILE A 84 10.16 -14.79 4.66
C ILE A 84 10.54 -13.31 4.56
N TYR A 85 9.67 -12.51 3.97
CA TYR A 85 9.79 -11.07 3.89
C TYR A 85 8.84 -10.44 4.90
N PHE A 86 9.38 -9.60 5.78
CA PHE A 86 8.58 -8.69 6.59
C PHE A 86 8.62 -7.30 5.95
N ILE A 87 7.47 -6.66 5.86
CA ILE A 87 7.29 -5.38 5.19
C ILE A 87 6.83 -4.37 6.22
N GLN A 88 7.60 -3.29 6.36
CA GLN A 88 7.20 -2.07 7.05
C GLN A 88 7.23 -0.95 6.01
N SER A 89 6.13 -0.22 5.91
CA SER A 89 5.87 0.80 4.92
C SER A 89 5.67 2.16 5.59
N LYS A 90 5.98 3.23 4.85
CA LYS A 90 5.68 4.59 5.27
C LYS A 90 5.23 5.39 4.07
N PHE A 91 3.94 5.49 3.88
CA PHE A 91 3.37 6.35 2.85
C PHE A 91 3.50 7.83 3.23
N ARG A 92 4.01 8.65 2.31
CA ARG A 92 4.14 10.09 2.46
C ARG A 92 3.02 10.76 1.69
N ASN A 93 2.02 11.27 2.40
CA ASN A 93 0.78 11.78 1.82
C ASN A 93 0.88 13.20 1.22
N THR A 94 2.09 13.72 1.00
CA THR A 94 2.29 15.01 0.30
C THR A 94 3.48 14.92 -0.63
N GLU A 95 3.40 15.63 -1.74
CA GLU A 95 4.49 15.70 -2.74
C GLU A 95 5.80 16.19 -2.13
N GLN A 96 5.75 17.22 -1.29
CA GLN A 96 6.95 17.77 -0.63
C GLN A 96 7.71 16.72 0.21
N ASN A 97 6.98 15.79 0.83
CA ASN A 97 7.57 14.76 1.68
C ASN A 97 7.90 13.47 0.92
N PHE A 98 7.45 13.34 -0.33
CA PHE A 98 7.60 12.15 -1.15
C PHE A 98 9.07 11.82 -1.41
N ASP A 99 9.88 12.81 -1.79
CA ASP A 99 11.33 12.64 -2.07
C ASP A 99 12.21 12.74 -0.79
N GLY A 100 11.62 12.51 0.38
CA GLY A 100 12.35 12.45 1.66
C GLY A 100 12.58 13.80 2.33
N GLY A 101 11.93 14.86 1.86
CA GLY A 101 12.02 16.20 2.47
C GLY A 101 13.44 16.73 2.45
N LYS A 102 14.03 16.90 1.26
CA LYS A 102 15.17 17.83 1.13
C LYS A 102 14.60 19.24 1.27
N GLY A 103 14.63 19.76 2.49
CA GLY A 103 14.66 21.21 2.67
C GLY A 103 15.97 21.73 2.07
N ASP A 104 15.89 22.83 1.34
CA ASP A 104 17.07 23.62 0.95
C ASP A 104 17.90 24.03 2.19
#